data_AF-A0A7C5R4V0-F1
#
_entry.id   AF-A0A7C5R4V0-F1
#
_cell.length_a   1.000
_cell.length_b   1.000
_cell.length_c   1.000
_cell.angle_alpha   90.00
_cell.angle_beta   90.00
_cell.angle_gamma   90.00
#
_symmetry.space_group_name_H-M   'P 1'
#
loop_
_entity.id
_entity.type
_entity.pdbx_description
1 polymer ?
#
loop_
_entity_poly.entity_id
_entity_poly.type
_entity_poly.pdbx_seq_one_letter_code
_entity_poly.pdbx_strand_id
1 'polypeptide(L)'
;MTDDPLPSHSETESWKVLGRGGPTIRALAQLAGERWSGLAPPAPQSVEKLSPEARAILAVARQHGVIELKATNVAFDSTERLLTIHVHLDEHRQMRFRKVGNARWTTRYLEAFRELCAAGLVVHQLYQEFCLSDRGFAWADQIDRNDVAKWIDQGEVVGWTDDA
;
A
#
# COMPACT_ATOMS: atom_id res chain seq x y z
N MET A 1 4.90 -39.50 22.52
CA MET A 1 4.28 -38.40 21.74
C MET A 1 4.75 -37.12 22.41
N THR A 2 5.93 -36.66 22.03
CA THR A 2 6.57 -35.45 22.55
C THR A 2 6.14 -34.30 21.65
N ASP A 3 5.40 -33.35 22.21
CA ASP A 3 5.19 -32.04 21.60
C ASP A 3 6.56 -31.35 21.55
N ASP A 4 7.16 -31.28 20.36
CA ASP A 4 8.24 -30.34 20.12
C ASP A 4 7.64 -28.92 20.09
N PRO A 5 8.14 -27.97 20.89
CA PRO A 5 7.71 -26.59 20.79
C PRO A 5 8.10 -26.05 19.41
N LEU A 6 7.15 -25.39 18.73
CA LEU A 6 7.39 -24.68 17.48
C LEU A 6 8.65 -23.80 17.61
N PRO A 7 9.54 -23.76 16.60
CA PRO A 7 10.78 -23.03 16.68
C PRO A 7 10.49 -21.55 16.98
N SER A 8 11.10 -21.03 18.05
CA SER A 8 11.10 -19.59 18.29
C SER A 8 11.80 -18.92 17.10
N HIS A 9 11.09 -18.03 16.41
CA HIS A 9 11.69 -17.23 15.34
C HIS A 9 12.98 -16.60 15.87
N SER A 10 14.10 -16.88 15.20
CA SER A 10 15.40 -16.32 15.61
C SER A 10 15.32 -14.79 15.63
N GLU A 11 15.94 -14.13 16.60
CA GLU A 11 15.94 -12.65 16.70
C GLU A 11 16.40 -11.99 15.39
N THR A 12 17.30 -12.63 14.65
CA THR A 12 17.77 -12.24 13.32
C THR A 12 16.64 -12.18 12.28
N GLU A 13 15.69 -13.11 12.32
CA GLU A 13 14.52 -13.11 11.44
C GLU A 13 13.55 -11.97 11.81
N SER A 14 13.37 -11.73 13.11
CA SER A 14 12.59 -10.59 13.61
C SER A 14 13.16 -9.24 13.13
N TRP A 15 14.48 -9.04 13.22
CA TRP A 15 15.14 -7.83 12.73
C TRP A 15 15.06 -7.65 11.21
N LYS A 16 15.14 -8.73 10.42
CA LYS A 16 14.95 -8.66 8.96
C LYS A 16 13.53 -8.21 8.61
N VAL A 17 12.52 -8.73 9.31
CA VAL A 17 11.12 -8.32 9.12
C VAL A 17 10.91 -6.87 9.51
N LEU A 18 11.50 -6.41 10.62
CA LEU A 18 11.49 -5.00 11.03
C LEU A 18 12.13 -4.09 9.97
N GLY A 19 13.28 -4.49 9.44
CA GLY A 19 14.01 -3.74 8.41
C GLY A 19 13.21 -3.54 7.12
N ARG A 20 12.31 -4.46 6.77
CA ARG A 20 11.45 -4.39 5.57
C ARG A 20 10.07 -3.74 5.81
N GLY A 21 9.85 -3.09 6.96
CA GLY A 21 8.57 -2.45 7.28
C GLY A 21 7.45 -3.42 7.69
N GLY A 22 7.81 -4.66 8.03
CA GLY A 22 6.87 -5.75 8.33
C GLY A 22 5.74 -5.41 9.31
N PRO A 23 5.99 -4.73 10.45
CA PRO A 23 4.92 -4.38 11.38
C PRO A 23 3.83 -3.49 10.77
N THR A 24 4.22 -2.49 9.97
CA THR A 24 3.28 -1.58 9.31
C THR A 24 2.50 -2.31 8.22
N ILE A 25 3.17 -3.13 7.41
CA ILE A 25 2.52 -3.96 6.38
C ILE A 25 1.50 -4.91 7.03
N ARG A 26 1.90 -5.59 8.12
CA ARG A 26 1.00 -6.48 8.87
C ARG A 26 -0.21 -5.74 9.43
N ALA A 27 -0.02 -4.56 9.99
CA ALA A 27 -1.13 -3.75 10.52
C ALA A 27 -2.11 -3.34 9.41
N LEU A 28 -1.61 -2.96 8.23
CA LEU A 28 -2.43 -2.63 7.06
C LEU A 28 -3.17 -3.86 6.51
N ALA A 29 -2.48 -5.00 6.44
CA ALA A 29 -3.06 -6.27 6.02
C ALA A 29 -4.20 -6.70 6.96
N GLN A 30 -3.99 -6.62 8.27
CA GLN A 30 -5.01 -6.90 9.27
C GLN A 30 -6.20 -5.96 9.13
N LEU A 31 -5.96 -4.66 8.99
CA LEU A 31 -7.03 -3.66 8.80
C LEU A 31 -7.86 -3.92 7.54
N ALA A 32 -7.20 -4.26 6.42
CA ALA A 32 -7.89 -4.64 5.18
C ALA A 32 -8.70 -5.93 5.37
N GLY A 33 -8.14 -6.95 6.04
CA GLY A 33 -8.80 -8.22 6.31
C GLY A 33 -10.02 -8.09 7.23
N GLU A 34 -9.93 -7.30 8.30
CA GLU A 34 -11.05 -7.01 9.20
C GLU A 34 -12.20 -6.29 8.47
N ARG A 35 -11.88 -5.38 7.55
CA ARG A 35 -12.87 -4.70 6.71
C ARG A 35 -13.49 -5.63 5.67
N TRP A 36 -12.68 -6.48 5.04
CA TRP A 36 -13.13 -7.45 4.06
C TRP A 36 -14.06 -8.52 4.65
N SER A 37 -13.73 -9.01 5.84
CA SER A 37 -14.50 -10.01 6.58
C SER A 37 -15.76 -9.46 7.26
N GLY A 38 -15.98 -8.15 7.25
CA GLY A 38 -17.11 -7.50 7.91
C GLY A 38 -16.99 -7.43 9.44
N LEU A 39 -15.81 -7.72 10.01
CA LEU A 39 -15.56 -7.62 11.46
C LEU A 39 -15.41 -6.18 11.94
N ALA A 40 -15.03 -5.27 11.05
CA ALA A 40 -14.91 -3.86 11.36
C ALA A 40 -16.25 -3.10 11.15
N PRO A 41 -16.43 -1.93 11.79
CA PRO A 41 -17.61 -1.07 11.60
C PRO A 41 -17.86 -0.69 10.13
N PRO A 42 -18.98 -0.02 9.79
CA PRO A 42 -19.21 0.46 8.43
C PRO A 42 -18.08 1.38 7.93
N ALA A 43 -17.70 1.21 6.67
CA ALA A 43 -16.70 2.02 5.98
C ALA A 43 -17.28 3.39 5.54
N PRO A 44 -16.43 4.35 5.11
CA PRO A 44 -16.90 5.56 4.43
C PRO A 44 -17.92 5.23 3.33
N GLN A 45 -18.93 6.09 3.20
CA GLN A 45 -20.08 5.86 2.35
C GLN A 45 -19.90 6.35 0.91
N SER A 46 -18.88 7.17 0.62
CA SER A 46 -18.66 7.71 -0.72
C SER A 46 -17.19 8.05 -1.00
N VAL A 47 -16.82 8.11 -2.28
CA VAL A 47 -15.46 8.34 -2.76
C VAL A 47 -14.95 9.76 -2.47
N GLU A 48 -15.86 10.74 -2.36
CA GLU A 48 -15.54 12.15 -2.08
C GLU A 48 -15.07 12.39 -0.65
N LYS A 49 -15.36 11.45 0.26
CA LYS A 49 -14.87 11.48 1.64
C LYS A 49 -13.42 11.02 1.76
N LEU A 50 -12.86 10.41 0.71
CA LEU A 50 -11.47 9.99 0.69
C LEU A 50 -10.54 11.20 0.59
N SER A 51 -9.37 11.11 1.23
CA SER A 51 -8.30 12.07 1.00
C SER A 51 -7.94 12.14 -0.50
N PRO A 52 -7.46 13.29 -0.99
CA PRO A 52 -7.08 13.41 -2.39
C PRO A 52 -5.99 12.43 -2.82
N GLU A 53 -5.04 12.10 -1.94
CA GLU A 53 -4.01 11.08 -2.15
C GLU A 53 -4.58 9.67 -2.26
N ALA A 54 -5.59 9.33 -1.44
CA ALA A 54 -6.27 8.04 -1.52
C ALA A 54 -7.03 7.90 -2.84
N ARG A 55 -7.72 8.98 -3.27
CA ARG A 55 -8.35 9.06 -4.59
C ARG A 55 -7.31 8.94 -5.72
N ALA A 56 -6.12 9.53 -5.56
CA ALA A 56 -5.05 9.41 -6.54
C ALA A 56 -4.54 7.97 -6.67
N ILE A 57 -4.31 7.27 -5.55
CA ILE A 57 -3.93 5.85 -5.54
C ILE A 57 -5.00 5.01 -6.26
N LEU A 58 -6.28 5.18 -5.92
CA LEU A 58 -7.38 4.47 -6.59
C LEU A 58 -7.46 4.75 -8.08
N ALA A 59 -7.36 6.03 -8.49
CA ALA A 59 -7.42 6.43 -9.88
C ALA A 59 -6.27 5.82 -10.70
N VAL A 60 -5.09 5.70 -10.12
CA VAL A 60 -3.93 5.03 -10.75
C VAL A 60 -4.14 3.51 -10.81
N ALA A 61 -4.67 2.91 -9.74
CA ALA A 61 -4.89 1.46 -9.66
C ALA A 61 -6.07 0.95 -10.50
N ARG A 62 -6.92 1.83 -11.07
CA ARG A 62 -8.18 1.46 -11.75
C ARG A 62 -8.06 0.30 -12.74
N GLN A 63 -6.98 0.24 -13.52
CA GLN A 63 -6.86 -0.74 -14.61
C GLN A 63 -6.34 -2.11 -14.13
N HIS A 64 -5.29 -2.13 -13.32
CA HIS A 64 -4.61 -3.37 -12.91
C HIS A 64 -4.96 -3.82 -11.49
N GLY A 65 -5.36 -2.88 -10.64
CA GLY A 65 -5.78 -3.13 -9.27
C GLY A 65 -4.67 -3.53 -8.29
N VAL A 66 -3.45 -3.84 -8.76
CA VAL A 66 -2.35 -4.32 -7.90
C VAL A 66 -1.58 -3.17 -7.26
N ILE A 67 -1.39 -3.25 -5.96
CA ILE A 67 -0.66 -2.30 -5.13
C ILE A 67 0.33 -3.06 -4.25
N GLU A 68 1.56 -2.59 -4.20
CA GLU A 68 2.65 -3.22 -3.47
C GLU A 68 3.29 -2.21 -2.50
N LEU A 69 3.67 -2.67 -1.31
CA LEU A 69 4.41 -1.89 -0.33
C LEU A 69 5.89 -2.29 -0.34
N LYS A 70 6.79 -1.35 -0.65
CA LYS A 70 8.25 -1.62 -0.67
C LYS A 70 9.01 -0.70 0.27
N ALA A 71 9.99 -1.25 0.98
CA ALA A 71 11.01 -0.47 1.69
C ALA A 71 12.37 -0.72 1.03
N THR A 72 13.20 0.32 0.94
CA THR A 72 14.57 0.19 0.44
C THR A 72 15.54 0.15 1.63
N ASN A 73 16.22 -0.97 1.83
CA ASN A 73 17.13 -1.14 2.97
C ASN A 73 18.51 -0.47 2.75
N VAL A 74 18.85 -0.18 1.50
CA VAL A 74 20.14 0.41 1.11
C VAL A 74 19.86 1.65 0.27
N ALA A 75 19.91 2.82 0.90
CA ALA A 75 19.81 4.10 0.23
C ALA A 75 20.68 5.14 0.93
N PHE A 76 21.20 6.11 0.18
CA PHE A 76 22.03 7.19 0.75
C PHE A 76 21.19 8.16 1.58
N ASP A 77 20.03 8.57 1.06
CA ASP A 77 19.09 9.43 1.78
C ASP A 77 18.16 8.58 2.67
N SER A 78 17.92 9.02 3.91
CA SER A 78 17.08 8.29 4.87
C SER A 78 15.61 8.21 4.45
N THR A 79 15.12 9.21 3.72
CA THR A 79 13.73 9.25 3.22
C THR A 79 13.49 8.28 2.06
N GLU A 80 14.55 7.85 1.37
CA GLU A 80 14.46 6.80 0.36
C GLU A 80 14.22 5.41 0.97
N ARG A 81 14.57 5.24 2.25
CA ARG A 81 14.37 3.99 2.99
C ARG A 81 12.95 3.82 3.54
N LEU A 82 12.11 4.84 3.42
CA LEU A 82 10.74 4.80 3.90
C LEU A 82 9.89 3.79 3.10
N LEU A 83 8.94 3.18 3.79
CA LEU A 83 7.93 2.33 3.17
C LEU A 83 7.15 3.15 2.13
N THR A 84 7.03 2.60 0.93
CA THR A 84 6.59 3.30 -0.27
C THR A 84 5.46 2.54 -0.94
N ILE A 85 4.47 3.26 -1.46
CA ILE A 85 3.37 2.68 -2.25
C ILE A 85 3.81 2.57 -3.71
N HIS A 86 3.68 1.37 -4.28
CA HIS A 86 3.85 1.08 -5.70
C HIS A 86 2.50 0.63 -6.27
N VAL A 87 2.03 1.26 -7.34
CA VAL A 87 0.79 0.89 -8.02
C VAL A 87 1.12 0.40 -9.41
N HIS A 88 0.69 -0.80 -9.78
CA HIS A 88 0.98 -1.36 -11.10
C HIS A 88 0.22 -0.60 -12.18
N LEU A 89 0.94 -0.17 -13.22
CA LEU A 89 0.39 0.51 -14.40
C LEU A 89 0.22 -0.44 -15.58
N ASP A 90 1.09 -1.46 -15.66
CA ASP A 90 1.05 -2.59 -16.58
C ASP A 90 2.05 -3.66 -16.12
N GLU A 91 2.35 -4.65 -16.98
CA GLU A 91 3.29 -5.75 -16.72
C GLU A 91 4.74 -5.30 -16.48
N HIS A 92 5.09 -4.07 -16.83
CA HIS A 92 6.48 -3.59 -16.83
C HIS A 92 6.67 -2.27 -16.08
N ARG A 93 5.59 -1.59 -15.69
CA ARG A 93 5.66 -0.25 -15.10
C ARG A 93 4.84 -0.16 -13.83
N GLN A 94 5.39 0.58 -12.87
CA GLN A 94 4.74 0.92 -11.61
C GLN A 94 4.78 2.44 -11.39
N MET A 95 3.75 2.99 -10.75
CA MET A 95 3.76 4.32 -10.17
C MET A 95 4.23 4.23 -8.72
N ARG A 96 5.34 4.88 -8.40
CA ARG A 96 5.93 4.94 -7.06
C ARG A 96 5.60 6.27 -6.39
N PHE A 97 4.97 6.22 -5.22
CA PHE A 97 4.69 7.42 -4.42
C PHE A 97 5.72 7.60 -3.31
N ARG A 98 6.83 8.29 -3.62
CA ARG A 98 7.90 8.65 -2.66
C ARG A 98 8.51 10.01 -3.00
N LYS A 99 8.93 10.77 -1.99
CA LYS A 99 9.69 12.02 -2.19
C LYS A 99 10.99 12.06 -1.37
N VAL A 100 12.12 12.08 -2.07
CA VAL A 100 13.45 12.27 -1.47
C VAL A 100 13.52 13.60 -0.73
N GLY A 101 14.08 13.59 0.47
CA GLY A 101 14.20 14.74 1.37
C GLY A 101 12.89 15.17 2.04
N ASN A 102 11.77 14.46 1.85
CA ASN A 102 10.47 14.86 2.40
C ASN A 102 9.67 13.68 2.96
N ALA A 103 9.99 13.29 4.21
CA ALA A 103 9.31 12.20 4.91
C ALA A 103 7.80 12.43 5.07
N ARG A 104 7.37 13.66 5.42
CA ARG A 104 5.95 14.00 5.58
C ARG A 104 5.17 13.73 4.30
N TRP A 105 5.75 14.04 3.15
CA TRP A 105 5.14 13.77 1.86
C TRP A 105 4.93 12.26 1.67
N THR A 106 5.97 11.45 1.90
CA THR A 106 5.89 9.98 1.74
C THR A 106 4.87 9.36 2.69
N THR A 107 4.86 9.81 3.95
CA THR A 107 3.91 9.31 4.96
C THR A 107 2.45 9.63 4.62
N ARG A 108 2.14 10.74 3.96
CA ARG A 108 0.75 11.05 3.53
C ARG A 108 0.17 10.00 2.60
N TYR A 109 0.96 9.46 1.67
CA TYR A 109 0.50 8.39 0.78
C TYR A 109 0.34 7.06 1.50
N LEU A 110 1.13 6.81 2.55
CA LEU A 110 0.94 5.65 3.41
C LEU A 110 -0.33 5.78 4.27
N GLU A 111 -0.62 6.97 4.80
CA GLU A 111 -1.88 7.27 5.50
C GLU A 111 -3.09 7.15 4.59
N ALA A 112 -2.97 7.62 3.34
CA ALA A 112 -3.97 7.46 2.30
C ALA A 112 -4.20 5.99 1.94
N PHE A 113 -3.15 5.18 1.84
CA PHE A 113 -3.31 3.74 1.64
C PHE A 113 -4.00 3.06 2.83
N ARG A 114 -3.66 3.44 4.07
CA ARG A 114 -4.38 3.01 5.28
C ARG A 114 -5.86 3.38 5.22
N GLU A 115 -6.21 4.55 4.67
CA GLU A 115 -7.59 4.97 4.45
C GLU A 115 -8.32 4.02 3.49
N LEU A 116 -7.69 3.60 2.39
CA LEU A 116 -8.24 2.60 1.48
C LEU A 116 -8.46 1.24 2.17
N CYS A 117 -7.51 0.79 2.99
CA CYS A 117 -7.66 -0.42 3.82
C CYS A 117 -8.87 -0.28 4.75
N ALA A 118 -8.93 0.82 5.50
CA ALA A 118 -10.04 1.11 6.42
C ALA A 118 -11.39 1.28 5.72
N ALA A 119 -11.40 1.59 4.42
CA ALA A 119 -12.60 1.72 3.63
C ALA A 119 -13.02 0.42 2.93
N GLY A 120 -12.29 -0.69 3.11
CA GLY A 120 -12.56 -1.97 2.45
C GLY A 120 -12.39 -1.91 0.92
N LEU A 121 -11.58 -0.97 0.44
CA LEU A 121 -11.34 -0.76 -1.00
C LEU A 121 -10.14 -1.56 -1.51
N VAL A 122 -9.35 -2.11 -0.59
CA VAL A 122 -8.21 -2.99 -0.88
C VAL A 122 -8.32 -4.26 -0.06
N VAL A 123 -7.81 -5.34 -0.62
CA VAL A 123 -7.70 -6.67 -0.01
C VAL A 123 -6.23 -7.04 0.02
N HIS A 124 -5.74 -7.50 1.16
CA HIS A 124 -4.40 -8.07 1.25
C HIS A 124 -4.40 -9.46 0.62
N GLN A 125 -3.41 -9.74 -0.23
CA GLN A 125 -3.31 -11.01 -0.95
C GLN A 125 -2.22 -11.89 -0.35
N LEU A 126 -0.97 -11.43 -0.44
CA LEU A 126 0.20 -12.17 -0.01
C LEU A 126 1.35 -11.19 0.28
N TYR A 127 2.21 -11.50 1.25
CA TYR A 127 3.38 -10.70 1.62
C TYR A 127 3.09 -9.19 1.71
N GLN A 128 3.63 -8.40 0.78
CA GLN A 128 3.53 -6.96 0.70
C GLN A 128 2.56 -6.48 -0.39
N GLU A 129 1.79 -7.41 -0.97
CA GLU A 129 0.90 -7.20 -2.10
C GLU A 129 -0.56 -7.11 -1.66
N PHE A 130 -1.24 -6.15 -2.27
CA PHE A 130 -2.65 -5.86 -2.10
C PHE A 130 -3.28 -5.71 -3.47
N CYS A 131 -4.59 -5.92 -3.55
CA CYS A 131 -5.36 -5.58 -4.74
C CYS A 131 -6.59 -4.76 -4.39
N LEU A 132 -7.17 -4.08 -5.37
CA LEU A 132 -8.49 -3.49 -5.22
C LEU A 132 -9.55 -4.57 -5.00
N SER A 133 -10.49 -4.30 -4.10
CA SER A 133 -11.75 -5.06 -4.05
C SER A 133 -12.67 -4.68 -5.22
N ASP A 134 -13.74 -5.45 -5.44
CA ASP A 134 -14.80 -5.06 -6.39
C ASP A 134 -15.33 -3.65 -6.11
N ARG A 135 -15.49 -3.30 -4.82
CA ARG A 135 -15.88 -1.95 -4.40
C ARG A 135 -14.77 -0.93 -4.69
N GLY A 136 -13.50 -1.32 -4.51
CA GLY A 136 -12.34 -0.53 -4.89
C GLY A 136 -12.33 -0.17 -6.38
N PHE A 137 -12.55 -1.15 -7.26
CA PHE A 137 -12.69 -0.90 -8.71
C PHE A 137 -13.88 0.01 -9.02
N ALA A 138 -15.05 -0.28 -8.46
CA ALA A 138 -16.25 0.53 -8.68
C ALA A 138 -16.07 1.99 -8.24
N TRP A 139 -15.33 2.23 -7.16
CA TRP A 139 -14.99 3.59 -6.71
C TRP A 139 -13.90 4.22 -7.55
N ALA A 140 -12.90 3.43 -7.98
CA ALA A 140 -11.86 3.90 -8.87
C ALA A 140 -12.48 4.43 -10.17
N ASP A 141 -13.49 3.76 -10.74
CA ASP A 141 -14.19 4.18 -11.97
C ASP A 141 -14.91 5.52 -11.86
N GLN A 142 -15.32 5.93 -10.65
CA GLN A 142 -16.04 7.19 -10.41
C GLN A 142 -15.13 8.42 -10.36
N ILE A 143 -13.81 8.23 -10.27
CA ILE A 143 -12.88 9.34 -10.08
C ILE A 143 -12.55 9.99 -11.43
N ASP A 144 -12.80 11.29 -11.62
CA ASP A 144 -12.17 11.99 -12.74
C ASP A 144 -10.66 12.11 -12.47
N ARG A 145 -9.84 11.62 -13.40
CA ARG A 145 -8.37 11.67 -13.27
C ARG A 145 -7.89 13.12 -13.24
N ASN A 146 -8.59 14.05 -13.87
CA ASN A 146 -8.24 15.48 -13.87
C ASN A 146 -8.34 16.10 -12.47
N ASP A 147 -9.32 15.68 -11.66
CA ASP A 147 -9.51 16.19 -10.29
C ASP A 147 -8.34 15.85 -9.37
N VAL A 148 -7.66 14.73 -9.65
CA VAL A 148 -6.56 14.19 -8.84
C VAL A 148 -5.22 14.28 -9.56
N ALA A 149 -5.14 14.89 -10.75
CA ALA A 149 -3.93 14.96 -11.56
C ALA A 149 -2.75 15.51 -10.76
N LYS A 150 -2.96 16.62 -10.03
CA LYS A 150 -1.91 17.23 -9.18
C LYS A 150 -1.33 16.30 -8.10
N TRP A 151 -2.03 15.24 -7.72
CA TRP A 151 -1.58 14.24 -6.75
C TRP A 151 -1.01 13.00 -7.44
N ILE A 152 -1.50 12.65 -8.63
CA ILE A 152 -0.90 11.62 -9.48
C ILE A 152 0.48 12.07 -9.95
N ASP A 153 0.63 13.32 -10.38
CA ASP A 153 1.86 13.91 -10.91
C ASP A 153 2.99 14.02 -9.87
N GLN A 154 2.68 13.75 -8.60
CA GLN A 154 3.68 13.68 -7.54
C GLN A 154 4.31 12.28 -7.43
N GLY A 155 3.70 11.27 -8.05
CA GLY A 155 4.28 9.94 -8.21
C GLY A 155 5.29 9.89 -9.36
N GLU A 156 6.16 8.89 -9.32
CA GLU A 156 7.16 8.64 -10.34
C GLU A 156 6.86 7.32 -11.05
N VAL A 157 6.84 7.32 -12.38
CA VAL A 157 6.75 6.08 -13.16
C VAL A 157 8.13 5.43 -13.20
N VAL A 158 8.21 4.21 -12.68
CA VAL A 158 9.43 3.39 -12.68
C VAL A 158 9.18 2.08 -13.42
N GLY A 159 10.24 1.53 -14.02
CA GLY A 159 10.19 0.16 -14.50
C GLY A 159 10.05 -0.81 -13.33
N TRP A 160 9.42 -1.96 -13.57
CA TRP A 160 9.42 -3.05 -12.61
C TRP A 160 10.84 -3.63 -12.55
N THR A 161 11.47 -3.54 -11.38
CA THR A 161 12.70 -4.27 -11.08
C THR A 161 12.37 -5.42 -10.14
N ASP A 162 12.71 -6.63 -10.57
CA ASP A 162 12.76 -7.83 -9.72
C ASP A 162 13.93 -7.71 -8.75
N ASP A 163 13.82 -6.82 -7.77
CA ASP A 163 14.75 -6.80 -6.64
C ASP A 163 14.12 -7.61 -5.49
N ALA A 164 14.40 -8.93 -5.52
CA ALA A 164 14.06 -9.90 -4.47
C ALA A 164 15.02 -9.86 -3.27
#